data_AF-A0A1Y4HBA9-F1
#
_entry.id   AF-A0A1Y4HBA9-F1
#
_cell.length_a   1.000
_cell.length_b   1.000
_cell.length_c   1.000
_cell.angle_alpha   90.00
_cell.angle_beta   90.00
_cell.angle_gamma   90.00
#
_symmetry.space_group_name_H-M   'P 1'
#
loop_
_entity.id
_entity.type
_entity.pdbx_description
1 polymer ?
#
loop_
_entity_poly.entity_id
_entity_poly.type
_entity_poly.pdbx_seq_one_letter_code
_entity_poly.pdbx_strand_id
1 'polypeptide(L)'
;MDALMQAFYGVMYKYQKHFSEKGVRANLDAWEQRKKGLLELLRRHPNWSEDDLAVVLDLSESREINRDVVDESKFILNELVGNVLTDPDRRAQFDAALQLATEDYCQFPPQEKIQRLNQLGVRCAPGQKASRIIGRLCHNFGIDRHAQYNSAYARLSDALNPLTTARTGVLSIHPCDFLEMSNRDNSWSSCHGLAHGSYQAGCLSYLTDGVSMIFFTVDGTVTSGFHLHPKRTRQIFCYGENVLLQSRLYPDSDDDLCLQYRRLVQEIITTCLGMPNRWVLKKASDRQNEEYFQTVQGSRQYPDYLYFSKVSLLKKAESYGTLQIGSPSLCVCCGEPYTSGWLKCNCDELVVCSECGRTVPAETSQYHEGRFFCNSCLHVCAACGNVIHGDLYPAFNRRGYLIEVCADCYQQMTTACGHCSVQPICGLLSGSRLCARAAITPAVA
;
A
#
# COMPACT_ATOMS: atom_id res chain seq x y z
N MET A 1 7.51 -21.89 -5.22
CA MET A 1 6.26 -21.71 -6.00
C MET A 1 5.02 -21.82 -5.12
N ASP A 2 4.82 -22.88 -4.35
CA ASP A 2 3.56 -23.05 -3.57
C ASP A 2 3.28 -21.91 -2.58
N ALA A 3 4.30 -21.43 -1.86
CA ALA A 3 4.16 -20.28 -0.96
C ALA A 3 3.72 -19.00 -1.70
N LEU A 4 4.28 -18.73 -2.88
CA LEU A 4 3.88 -17.59 -3.73
C LEU A 4 2.43 -17.72 -4.20
N MET A 5 2.01 -18.94 -4.54
CA MET A 5 0.63 -19.21 -4.94
C MET A 5 -0.35 -18.91 -3.81
N GLN A 6 -0.06 -19.37 -2.59
CA GLN A 6 -0.88 -19.07 -1.41
C GLN A 6 -0.89 -17.57 -1.07
N ALA A 7 0.25 -16.89 -1.19
CA ALA A 7 0.31 -15.44 -1.00
C ALA A 7 -0.56 -14.70 -2.03
N PHE A 8 -0.49 -15.10 -3.31
CA PHE A 8 -1.30 -14.52 -4.37
C PHE A 8 -2.80 -14.76 -4.09
N TYR A 9 -3.18 -15.97 -3.66
CA TYR A 9 -4.56 -16.26 -3.25
C TYR A 9 -5.00 -15.37 -2.10
N GLY A 10 -4.14 -15.17 -1.10
CA GLY A 10 -4.37 -14.25 0.02
C GLY A 10 -4.71 -12.83 -0.46
N VAL A 11 -3.98 -12.31 -1.45
CA VAL A 11 -4.32 -11.02 -2.07
C VAL A 11 -5.67 -11.09 -2.77
N MET A 12 -5.94 -12.11 -3.59
CA MET A 12 -7.23 -12.20 -4.30
C MET A 12 -8.42 -12.29 -3.34
N TYR A 13 -8.30 -13.06 -2.25
CA TYR A 13 -9.29 -13.15 -1.18
C TYR A 13 -9.51 -11.79 -0.52
N LYS A 14 -8.44 -11.11 -0.09
CA LYS A 14 -8.50 -9.78 0.53
C LYS A 14 -9.31 -8.77 -0.30
N TYR A 15 -9.22 -8.83 -1.63
CA TYR A 15 -9.91 -7.91 -2.53
C TYR A 15 -11.19 -8.49 -3.15
N GLN A 16 -11.67 -9.64 -2.70
CA GLN A 16 -12.84 -10.33 -3.25
C GLN A 16 -12.76 -10.49 -4.78
N LYS A 17 -11.57 -10.80 -5.30
CA LYS A 17 -11.36 -10.98 -6.73
C LYS A 17 -11.68 -12.40 -7.13
N HIS A 18 -12.33 -12.54 -8.28
CA HIS A 18 -12.48 -13.83 -8.96
C HIS A 18 -11.14 -14.21 -9.60
N PHE A 19 -10.69 -15.44 -9.38
CA PHE A 19 -9.44 -16.00 -9.87
C PHE A 19 -9.49 -17.53 -9.87
N SER A 20 -8.56 -18.17 -10.56
CA SER A 20 -8.40 -19.63 -10.51
C SER A 20 -6.95 -20.01 -10.23
N GLU A 21 -6.73 -21.28 -9.88
CA GLU A 21 -5.38 -21.83 -9.82
C GLU A 21 -4.66 -21.68 -11.17
N LYS A 22 -5.33 -21.99 -12.29
CA LYS A 22 -4.73 -21.90 -13.64
C LYS A 22 -4.23 -20.48 -13.93
N GLY A 23 -5.06 -19.48 -13.68
CA GLY A 23 -4.73 -18.09 -14.01
C GLY A 23 -3.63 -17.51 -13.10
N VAL A 24 -3.63 -17.86 -11.82
CA VAL A 24 -2.55 -17.49 -10.89
C VAL A 24 -1.24 -18.18 -11.28
N ARG A 25 -1.27 -19.49 -11.57
CA ARG A 25 -0.10 -20.25 -12.01
C ARG A 25 0.51 -19.65 -13.28
N ALA A 26 -0.31 -19.30 -14.28
CA ALA A 26 0.18 -18.65 -15.50
C ALA A 26 0.93 -17.34 -15.22
N ASN A 27 0.44 -16.51 -14.29
CA ASN A 27 1.12 -15.28 -13.88
C ASN A 27 2.44 -15.55 -13.14
N LEU A 28 2.46 -16.55 -12.25
CA LEU A 28 3.66 -16.91 -11.49
C LEU A 28 4.73 -17.58 -12.36
N ASP A 29 4.35 -18.44 -13.30
CA ASP A 29 5.28 -19.06 -14.24
C ASP A 29 5.90 -17.99 -15.16
N ALA A 30 5.09 -17.04 -15.64
CA ALA A 30 5.56 -15.90 -16.43
C ALA A 30 6.49 -14.99 -15.62
N TRP A 31 6.18 -14.74 -14.35
CA TRP A 31 7.04 -14.03 -13.42
C TRP A 31 8.39 -14.73 -13.24
N GLU A 32 8.38 -16.03 -12.92
CA GLU A 32 9.60 -16.80 -12.67
C GLU A 32 10.51 -16.79 -13.90
N GLN A 33 9.94 -16.98 -15.10
CA GLN A 33 10.69 -16.96 -16.34
C GLN A 33 11.29 -15.58 -16.64
N ARG A 34 10.49 -14.51 -16.51
CA ARG A 34 10.89 -13.17 -16.98
C ARG A 34 11.71 -12.39 -15.96
N LYS A 35 11.44 -12.55 -14.67
CA LYS A 35 12.21 -11.91 -13.58
C LYS A 35 13.52 -12.61 -13.26
N LYS A 36 13.79 -13.77 -13.87
CA LYS A 36 15.01 -14.57 -13.61
C LYS A 36 16.29 -13.72 -13.58
N GLY A 37 16.49 -12.82 -14.55
CA GLY A 37 17.67 -11.96 -14.58
C GLY A 37 17.78 -11.00 -13.40
N LEU A 38 16.67 -10.38 -12.98
CA LEU A 38 16.63 -9.52 -11.80
C LEU A 38 16.81 -10.33 -10.51
N LEU A 39 16.18 -11.51 -10.43
CA LEU A 39 16.33 -12.41 -9.28
C LEU A 39 17.78 -12.82 -9.08
N GLU A 40 18.46 -13.27 -10.14
CA GLU A 40 19.87 -13.65 -10.10
C GLU A 40 20.82 -12.49 -9.80
N LEU A 41 20.44 -11.26 -10.20
CA LEU A 41 21.19 -10.05 -9.87
C LEU A 41 21.01 -9.68 -8.40
N LEU A 42 19.77 -9.45 -7.96
CA LEU A 42 19.45 -8.93 -6.63
C LEU A 42 19.84 -9.90 -5.51
N ARG A 43 19.79 -11.21 -5.77
CA ARG A 43 20.26 -12.26 -4.85
C ARG A 43 21.74 -12.13 -4.46
N ARG A 44 22.53 -11.36 -5.21
CA ARG A 44 23.94 -11.09 -4.89
C ARG A 44 24.11 -10.01 -3.81
N HIS A 45 23.05 -9.27 -3.49
CA HIS A 45 23.11 -8.25 -2.46
C HIS A 45 23.21 -8.89 -1.06
N PRO A 46 24.06 -8.39 -0.15
CA PRO A 46 24.20 -8.95 1.19
C PRO A 46 22.91 -8.90 2.03
N ASN A 47 22.03 -7.92 1.75
CA ASN A 47 20.75 -7.77 2.44
C ASN A 47 19.56 -8.37 1.67
N TRP A 48 19.81 -9.34 0.80
CA TRP A 48 18.74 -10.05 0.09
C TRP A 48 17.98 -11.00 1.04
N SER A 49 16.65 -10.94 1.02
CA SER A 49 15.75 -11.89 1.68
C SER A 49 15.15 -12.83 0.63
N GLU A 50 15.40 -14.14 0.75
CA GLU A 50 14.80 -15.15 -0.13
C GLU A 50 13.29 -15.27 0.07
N ASP A 51 12.82 -15.16 1.31
CA ASP A 51 11.40 -15.30 1.64
C ASP A 51 10.58 -14.12 1.11
N ASP A 52 11.13 -12.90 1.19
CA ASP A 52 10.47 -11.69 0.72
C ASP A 52 10.78 -11.35 -0.74
N LEU A 53 11.74 -12.03 -1.37
CA LEU A 53 12.22 -11.76 -2.73
C LEU A 53 12.58 -10.28 -2.93
N ALA A 54 13.32 -9.73 -1.97
CA ALA A 54 13.62 -8.32 -1.89
C ALA A 54 14.98 -8.03 -1.24
N VAL A 55 15.56 -6.88 -1.58
CA VAL A 55 16.62 -6.26 -0.79
C VAL A 55 16.00 -5.37 0.28
N VAL A 56 16.33 -5.63 1.55
CA VAL A 56 15.75 -4.94 2.71
C VAL A 56 16.79 -4.02 3.35
N LEU A 57 16.41 -2.77 3.61
CA LEU A 57 17.29 -1.74 4.15
C LEU A 57 16.64 -1.01 5.33
N ASP A 58 17.44 -0.66 6.33
CA ASP A 58 17.03 0.28 7.36
C ASP A 58 17.14 1.71 6.84
N LEU A 59 16.06 2.48 6.96
CA LEU A 59 15.99 3.87 6.53
C LEU A 59 15.52 4.77 7.67
N SER A 60 16.08 5.96 7.73
CA SER A 60 15.57 7.04 8.55
C SER A 60 15.04 8.14 7.64
N GLU A 61 13.73 8.37 7.65
CA GLU A 61 13.11 9.48 6.95
C GLU A 61 12.90 10.62 7.95
N SER A 62 13.53 11.76 7.71
CA SER A 62 13.24 12.98 8.45
C SER A 62 12.19 13.78 7.69
N ARG A 63 11.08 14.12 8.35
CA ARG A 63 10.11 15.05 7.77
C ARG A 63 10.78 16.42 7.57
N GLU A 64 10.70 17.00 6.38
CA GLU A 64 11.22 18.35 6.17
C GLU A 64 10.47 19.39 7.02
N ILE A 65 11.14 20.51 7.28
CA ILE A 65 10.52 21.67 7.92
C ILE A 65 9.48 22.24 6.96
N ASN A 66 8.20 22.16 7.35
CA ASN A 66 7.11 22.70 6.56
C ASN A 66 7.14 24.24 6.62
N ARG A 67 7.67 24.87 5.57
CA ARG A 67 7.86 26.32 5.50
C ARG A 67 6.56 27.10 5.59
N ASP A 68 5.51 26.62 4.93
CA ASP A 68 4.19 27.26 4.95
C ASP A 68 3.60 27.28 6.37
N VAL A 69 3.73 26.18 7.10
CA VAL A 69 3.27 26.10 8.49
C VAL A 69 4.13 26.97 9.40
N VAL A 70 5.44 27.07 9.14
CA VAL A 70 6.33 27.99 9.87
C VAL A 70 5.89 29.44 9.65
N ASP A 71 5.65 29.83 8.41
CA ASP A 71 5.25 31.20 8.06
C ASP A 71 3.85 31.55 8.58
N GLU A 72 2.88 30.64 8.48
CA GLU A 72 1.55 30.82 9.05
C GLU A 72 1.62 30.98 10.58
N SER A 73 2.38 30.11 11.25
CA SER A 73 2.51 30.17 12.71
C SER A 73 3.25 31.44 13.15
N LYS A 74 4.25 31.88 12.39
CA LYS A 74 4.96 33.15 12.59
C LYS A 74 4.04 34.34 12.41
N PHE A 75 3.19 34.35 11.40
CA PHE A 75 2.18 35.40 11.20
C PHE A 75 1.26 35.49 12.42
N ILE A 76 0.74 34.35 12.89
CA ILE A 76 -0.10 34.30 14.10
C ILE A 76 0.66 34.87 15.30
N LEU A 77 1.92 34.48 15.53
CA LEU A 77 2.71 35.04 16.64
C LEU A 77 2.91 36.56 16.53
N ASN A 78 3.04 37.11 15.32
CA ASN A 78 3.12 38.56 15.08
C ASN A 78 1.78 39.30 15.32
N GLU A 79 0.64 38.64 15.09
CA GLU A 79 -0.66 39.18 15.50
C GLU A 79 -0.81 39.16 17.02
N LEU A 80 -0.41 38.05 17.65
CA LEU A 80 -0.46 37.91 19.10
C LEU A 80 0.38 38.98 19.81
N VAL A 81 1.59 39.27 19.32
CA VAL A 81 2.41 40.33 19.92
C VAL A 81 1.75 41.71 19.79
N GLY A 82 1.03 41.98 18.69
CA GLY A 82 0.30 43.22 18.48
C GLY A 82 -0.83 43.44 19.49
N ASN A 83 -1.41 42.36 20.02
CA ASN A 83 -2.43 42.42 21.07
C ASN A 83 -1.84 42.60 22.47
N VAL A 84 -0.55 42.29 22.66
CA VAL A 84 0.14 42.31 23.95
C VAL A 84 0.99 43.57 24.13
N LEU A 85 1.65 44.03 23.08
CA LEU A 85 2.57 45.17 23.11
C LEU A 85 2.00 46.36 22.34
N THR A 86 1.87 47.49 23.05
CA THR A 86 1.47 48.77 22.47
C THR A 86 2.66 49.64 22.04
N ASP A 87 3.87 49.30 22.50
CA ASP A 87 5.12 49.99 22.16
C ASP A 87 5.62 49.57 20.77
N PRO A 88 5.67 50.51 19.79
CA PRO A 88 6.10 50.22 18.42
C PRO A 88 7.55 49.72 18.32
N ASP A 89 8.46 50.24 19.13
CA ASP A 89 9.89 49.89 19.06
C ASP A 89 10.11 48.48 19.60
N ARG A 90 9.42 48.12 20.69
CA ARG A 90 9.46 46.76 21.22
C ARG A 90 8.81 45.75 20.28
N ARG A 91 7.75 46.15 19.57
CA ARG A 91 7.13 45.29 18.54
C ARG A 91 8.09 45.04 17.39
N ALA A 92 8.73 46.08 16.87
CA ALA A 92 9.74 45.96 15.81
C ALA A 92 10.92 45.08 16.23
N GLN A 93 11.34 45.16 17.50
CA GLN A 93 12.39 44.29 18.05
C GLN A 93 11.96 42.81 18.09
N PHE A 94 10.72 42.52 18.47
CA PHE A 94 10.18 41.16 18.42
C PHE A 94 10.13 40.63 17.00
N ASP A 95 9.57 41.41 16.06
CA ASP A 95 9.42 41.02 14.66
C ASP A 95 10.79 40.71 14.03
N ALA A 96 11.80 41.55 14.29
CA ALA A 96 13.17 41.34 13.83
C ALA A 96 13.79 40.06 14.42
N ALA A 97 13.59 39.80 15.71
CA ALA A 97 14.11 38.61 16.36
C ALA A 97 13.40 37.33 15.89
N LEU A 98 12.08 37.37 15.69
CA LEU A 98 11.31 36.22 15.18
C LEU A 98 11.66 35.93 13.72
N GLN A 99 11.80 36.95 12.89
CA GLN A 99 12.29 36.82 11.52
C GLN A 99 13.65 36.12 11.50
N LEU A 100 14.60 36.61 12.29
CA LEU A 100 15.95 36.07 12.33
C LEU A 100 15.99 34.61 12.82
N ALA A 101 15.10 34.24 13.76
CA ALA A 101 15.01 32.88 14.27
C ALA A 101 14.32 31.89 13.31
N THR A 102 13.58 32.36 12.30
CA THR A 102 12.77 31.53 11.38
C THR A 102 13.25 31.52 9.93
N GLU A 103 13.99 32.54 9.49
CA GLU A 103 14.39 32.78 8.09
C GLU A 103 15.11 31.59 7.41
N ASP A 104 15.89 30.80 8.15
CA ASP A 104 16.66 29.69 7.58
C ASP A 104 15.87 28.38 7.49
N TYR A 105 14.64 28.34 8.02
CA TYR A 105 13.83 27.12 8.12
C TYR A 105 14.64 25.92 8.63
N CYS A 106 15.38 26.12 9.73
CA CYS A 106 16.28 25.12 10.27
C CYS A 106 15.97 24.80 11.74
N GLN A 107 16.26 23.56 12.14
CA GLN A 107 16.09 23.15 13.53
C GLN A 107 17.13 23.80 14.44
N PHE A 108 18.35 24.07 13.93
CA PHE A 108 19.47 24.62 14.67
C PHE A 108 20.04 25.85 13.93
N PRO A 109 19.74 27.08 14.38
CA PRO A 109 20.22 28.28 13.73
C PRO A 109 21.75 28.37 13.69
N PRO A 110 22.36 28.86 12.59
CA PRO A 110 23.79 29.06 12.48
C PRO A 110 24.35 29.96 13.58
N GLN A 111 25.63 29.78 13.93
CA GLN A 111 26.29 30.54 15.00
C GLN A 111 26.22 32.06 14.80
N GLU A 112 26.31 32.54 13.56
CA GLU A 112 26.15 33.96 13.21
C GLU A 112 24.78 34.51 13.64
N LYS A 113 23.70 33.76 13.38
CA LYS A 113 22.35 34.16 13.78
C LYS A 113 22.16 34.14 15.29
N ILE A 114 22.76 33.17 15.98
CA ILE A 114 22.77 33.15 17.45
C ILE A 114 23.44 34.41 18.01
N GLN A 115 24.55 34.86 17.43
CA GLN A 115 25.21 36.10 17.86
C GLN A 115 24.30 37.33 17.66
N ARG A 116 23.66 37.44 16.49
CA ARG A 116 22.72 38.53 16.19
C ARG A 116 21.48 38.52 17.08
N LEU A 117 20.92 37.34 17.39
CA LEU A 117 19.80 37.20 18.33
C LEU A 117 20.18 37.65 19.76
N ASN A 118 21.41 37.35 20.20
CA ASN A 118 21.92 37.84 21.48
C ASN A 118 22.07 39.38 21.50
N GLN A 119 22.50 39.99 20.38
CA GLN A 119 22.57 41.45 20.25
C GLN A 119 21.18 42.11 20.34
N LEU A 120 20.14 41.40 19.88
CA LEU A 120 18.74 41.81 20.04
C LEU A 120 18.17 41.54 21.44
N GLY A 121 18.97 41.06 22.39
CA GLY A 121 18.58 40.80 23.77
C GLY A 121 17.97 39.42 24.03
N VAL A 122 17.95 38.52 23.04
CA VAL A 122 17.46 37.14 23.19
C VAL A 122 18.64 36.25 23.59
N ARG A 123 18.72 35.91 24.88
CA ARG A 123 19.82 35.07 25.42
C ARG A 123 19.78 33.64 24.86
N CYS A 124 20.68 33.34 23.94
CA CYS A 124 20.75 32.07 23.20
C CYS A 124 22.19 31.52 23.14
N ALA A 125 22.34 30.20 23.08
CA ALA A 125 23.63 29.52 22.95
C ALA A 125 23.68 28.70 21.64
N PRO A 126 24.87 28.50 21.05
CA PRO A 126 25.04 27.60 19.90
C PRO A 126 24.49 26.19 20.18
N GLY A 127 23.89 25.56 19.17
CA GLY A 127 23.29 24.22 19.29
C GLY A 127 21.90 24.20 19.93
N GLN A 128 21.33 25.35 20.32
CA GLN A 128 19.94 25.42 20.74
C GLN A 128 18.98 25.29 19.55
N LYS A 129 17.88 24.57 19.76
CA LYS A 129 16.81 24.44 18.77
C LYS A 129 16.12 25.79 18.52
N ALA A 130 15.80 26.09 17.26
CA ALA A 130 15.07 27.30 16.85
C ALA A 130 13.75 27.46 17.61
N SER A 131 12.96 26.39 17.73
CA SER A 131 11.73 26.35 18.53
C SER A 131 11.94 26.82 19.97
N ARG A 132 13.00 26.34 20.65
CA ARG A 132 13.33 26.75 22.03
C ARG A 132 13.75 28.22 22.14
N ILE A 133 14.45 28.73 21.12
CA ILE A 133 14.81 30.14 21.00
C ILE A 133 13.55 31.00 20.86
N ILE A 134 12.62 30.59 19.99
CA ILE A 134 11.37 31.29 19.76
C ILE A 134 10.47 31.26 21.00
N GLY A 135 10.39 30.13 21.71
CA GLY A 135 9.65 30.04 22.96
C GLY A 135 10.17 31.02 24.02
N ARG A 136 11.50 31.15 24.12
CA ARG A 136 12.14 32.15 24.99
C ARG A 136 11.87 33.59 24.54
N LEU A 137 11.92 33.84 23.23
CA LEU A 137 11.56 35.13 22.67
C LEU A 137 10.11 35.49 23.05
N CYS A 138 9.14 34.61 22.81
CA CYS A 138 7.75 34.84 23.19
C CYS A 138 7.57 35.12 24.69
N HIS A 139 8.30 34.41 25.56
CA HIS A 139 8.30 34.66 27.00
C HIS A 139 8.88 36.04 27.36
N ASN A 140 10.02 36.43 26.78
CA ASN A 140 10.65 37.75 27.04
C ASN A 140 9.73 38.93 26.66
N PHE A 141 8.85 38.72 25.70
CA PHE A 141 7.89 39.73 25.22
C PHE A 141 6.47 39.51 25.77
N GLY A 142 6.26 38.55 26.69
CA GLY A 142 5.00 38.33 27.41
C GLY A 142 3.87 37.70 26.59
N ILE A 143 4.18 37.16 25.41
CA ILE A 143 3.22 36.54 24.48
C ILE A 143 2.71 35.20 25.02
N ASP A 144 3.52 34.53 25.84
CA ASP A 144 3.22 33.21 26.43
C ASP A 144 1.96 33.18 27.32
N ARG A 145 1.47 34.35 27.73
CA ARG A 145 0.24 34.52 28.51
C ARG A 145 -1.03 34.62 27.66
N HIS A 146 -0.91 34.78 26.34
CA HIS A 146 -2.04 34.89 25.45
C HIS A 146 -2.74 33.53 25.27
N ALA A 147 -4.08 33.48 25.32
CA ALA A 147 -4.83 32.22 25.27
C ALA A 147 -4.53 31.34 24.04
N GLN A 148 -4.21 31.96 22.91
CA GLN A 148 -3.90 31.29 21.64
C GLN A 148 -2.41 30.89 21.49
N TYR A 149 -1.53 31.33 22.40
CA TYR A 149 -0.08 31.11 22.28
C TYR A 149 0.28 29.62 22.20
N ASN A 150 -0.26 28.80 23.12
CA ASN A 150 0.11 27.38 23.20
C ASN A 150 -0.19 26.64 21.89
N SER A 151 -1.31 26.96 21.23
CA SER A 151 -1.68 26.40 19.93
C SER A 151 -0.70 26.82 18.83
N ALA A 152 -0.45 28.12 18.69
CA ALA A 152 0.45 28.66 17.67
C ALA A 152 1.90 28.19 17.85
N TYR A 153 2.38 28.18 19.10
CA TYR A 153 3.74 27.73 19.43
C TYR A 153 3.92 26.23 19.24
N ALA A 154 2.95 25.39 19.62
CA ALA A 154 3.02 23.94 19.37
C ALA A 154 3.12 23.66 17.87
N ARG A 155 2.27 24.30 17.06
CA ARG A 155 2.27 24.16 15.60
C ARG A 155 3.60 24.59 14.98
N LEU A 156 4.16 25.73 15.40
CA LEU A 156 5.48 26.19 14.96
C LEU A 156 6.59 25.23 15.39
N SER A 157 6.56 24.80 16.64
CA SER A 157 7.57 23.91 17.21
C SER A 157 7.60 22.58 16.46
N ASP A 158 6.45 21.99 16.17
CA ASP A 158 6.35 20.75 15.41
C ASP A 158 6.86 20.94 13.97
N ALA A 159 6.55 22.08 13.34
CA ALA A 159 7.04 22.39 11.99
C ALA A 159 8.57 22.58 11.93
N LEU A 160 9.19 23.16 12.97
CA LEU A 160 10.65 23.38 13.06
C LEU A 160 11.44 22.19 13.59
N ASN A 161 10.78 21.14 14.07
CA ASN A 161 11.41 19.93 14.59
C ASN A 161 11.02 18.71 13.74
N PRO A 162 11.75 18.45 12.64
CA PRO A 162 11.67 17.21 11.89
C PRO A 162 11.60 15.99 12.81
N LEU A 163 10.51 15.21 12.69
CA LEU A 163 10.46 13.88 13.27
C LEU A 163 11.24 12.95 12.35
N THR A 164 12.33 12.38 12.87
CA THR A 164 12.99 11.25 12.22
C THR A 164 12.19 10.00 12.52
N THR A 165 11.57 9.43 11.49
CA THR A 165 10.83 8.18 11.59
C THR A 165 11.68 7.06 11.04
N ALA A 166 11.89 6.01 11.84
CA ALA A 166 12.49 4.78 11.35
C ALA A 166 11.54 4.10 10.35
N ARG A 167 12.09 3.70 9.22
CA ARG A 167 11.41 3.06 8.11
C ARG A 167 12.21 1.86 7.65
N THR A 168 11.53 0.86 7.13
CA THR A 168 12.19 -0.22 6.40
C THR A 168 11.98 0.04 4.91
N GLY A 169 13.07 0.20 4.17
CA GLY A 169 13.08 0.31 2.71
C GLY A 169 13.18 -1.06 2.07
N VAL A 170 12.35 -1.30 1.06
CA VAL A 170 12.26 -2.61 0.41
C VAL A 170 12.31 -2.43 -1.10
N LEU A 171 13.33 -2.99 -1.76
CA LEU A 171 13.39 -3.14 -3.21
C LEU A 171 12.99 -4.57 -3.57
N SER A 172 11.74 -4.75 -4.00
CA SER A 172 11.11 -6.06 -4.17
C SER A 172 10.88 -6.42 -5.64
N ILE A 173 10.97 -7.72 -5.92
CA ILE A 173 10.41 -8.34 -7.12
C ILE A 173 9.31 -9.37 -6.78
N HIS A 174 8.87 -9.43 -5.53
CA HIS A 174 7.82 -10.35 -5.08
C HIS A 174 6.50 -10.08 -5.83
N PRO A 175 5.83 -11.11 -6.39
CA PRO A 175 4.58 -10.94 -7.15
C PRO A 175 3.51 -10.14 -6.39
N CYS A 176 3.32 -10.46 -5.11
CA CYS A 176 2.30 -9.79 -4.30
C CYS A 176 2.63 -8.33 -3.97
N ASP A 177 3.89 -7.90 -4.00
CA ASP A 177 4.22 -6.48 -3.81
C ASP A 177 3.77 -5.63 -5.00
N PHE A 178 3.78 -6.21 -6.21
CA PHE A 178 3.16 -5.57 -7.37
C PHE A 178 1.64 -5.53 -7.25
N LEU A 179 0.99 -6.61 -6.82
CA LEU A 179 -0.47 -6.61 -6.63
C LEU A 179 -0.91 -5.63 -5.53
N GLU A 180 -0.12 -5.54 -4.45
CA GLU A 180 -0.35 -4.69 -3.29
C GLU A 180 0.36 -3.32 -3.40
N MET A 181 0.74 -2.93 -4.62
CA MET A 181 1.43 -1.66 -4.88
C MET A 181 0.57 -0.44 -4.55
N SER A 182 -0.73 -0.62 -4.38
CA SER A 182 -1.66 0.34 -3.79
C SER A 182 -2.60 -0.43 -2.85
N ASN A 183 -2.02 -0.92 -1.76
CA ASN A 183 -2.70 -1.70 -0.73
C ASN A 183 -3.91 -0.92 -0.15
N ARG A 184 -5.06 -1.59 0.04
CA ARG A 184 -6.30 -0.98 0.56
C ARG A 184 -6.14 -0.35 1.95
N ASP A 185 -5.18 -0.85 2.73
CA ASP A 185 -4.91 -0.41 4.10
C ASP A 185 -3.93 0.80 4.13
N ASN A 186 -3.45 1.24 2.96
CA ASN A 186 -2.69 2.48 2.84
C ASN A 186 -3.56 3.69 3.19
N SER A 187 -2.93 4.76 3.67
CA SER A 187 -3.59 6.08 3.81
C SER A 187 -3.78 6.81 2.47
N TRP A 188 -3.46 6.17 1.35
CA TRP A 188 -3.50 6.72 0.00
C TRP A 188 -3.79 5.60 -1.01
N SER A 189 -4.31 5.96 -2.17
CA SER A 189 -4.61 5.01 -3.26
C SER A 189 -4.09 5.51 -4.60
N SER A 190 -3.73 4.60 -5.49
CA SER A 190 -3.44 4.92 -6.89
C SER A 190 -4.38 4.18 -7.85
N CYS A 191 -4.26 4.51 -9.13
CA CYS A 191 -5.03 3.86 -10.20
C CYS A 191 -4.74 2.35 -10.35
N HIS A 192 -3.67 1.84 -9.75
CA HIS A 192 -3.33 0.42 -9.69
C HIS A 192 -3.99 -0.34 -8.52
N GLY A 193 -4.71 0.34 -7.62
CA GLY A 193 -5.35 -0.29 -6.47
C GLY A 193 -6.39 -1.34 -6.88
N LEU A 194 -6.32 -2.53 -6.30
CA LEU A 194 -7.20 -3.64 -6.69
C LEU A 194 -8.66 -3.43 -6.26
N ALA A 195 -8.93 -2.59 -5.25
CA ALA A 195 -10.30 -2.33 -4.81
C ALA A 195 -11.11 -1.58 -5.89
N HIS A 196 -10.56 -0.48 -6.43
CA HIS A 196 -11.30 0.47 -7.28
C HIS A 196 -10.50 1.07 -8.44
N GLY A 197 -9.21 0.75 -8.57
CA GLY A 197 -8.34 1.33 -9.58
C GLY A 197 -8.69 0.86 -10.99
N SER A 198 -8.51 1.73 -11.99
CA SER A 198 -8.77 1.41 -13.41
C SER A 198 -7.58 0.74 -14.13
N TYR A 199 -6.42 0.63 -13.48
CA TYR A 199 -5.17 0.06 -13.99
C TYR A 199 -4.72 -1.17 -13.18
N GLN A 200 -5.66 -2.00 -12.69
CA GLN A 200 -5.36 -3.21 -11.90
C GLN A 200 -4.48 -4.20 -12.68
N ALA A 201 -4.80 -4.42 -13.95
CA ALA A 201 -4.01 -5.26 -14.86
C ALA A 201 -2.58 -4.74 -15.05
N GLY A 202 -2.34 -3.46 -14.76
CA GLY A 202 -1.01 -2.85 -14.73
C GLY A 202 -0.10 -3.44 -13.66
N CYS A 203 -0.66 -3.92 -12.54
CA CYS A 203 0.12 -4.67 -11.56
C CYS A 203 0.67 -5.95 -12.18
N LEU A 204 -0.15 -6.66 -12.96
CA LEU A 204 0.24 -7.88 -13.65
C LEU A 204 1.29 -7.59 -14.72
N SER A 205 1.15 -6.50 -15.49
CA SER A 205 2.13 -6.11 -16.50
C SER A 205 3.52 -5.87 -15.91
N TYR A 206 3.62 -5.17 -14.78
CA TYR A 206 4.91 -4.99 -14.09
C TYR A 206 5.43 -6.29 -13.47
N LEU A 207 4.54 -7.09 -12.89
CA LEU A 207 4.84 -8.39 -12.30
C LEU A 207 5.46 -9.34 -13.34
N THR A 208 4.94 -9.37 -14.56
CA THR A 208 5.38 -10.30 -15.62
C THR A 208 6.28 -9.65 -16.68
N ASP A 209 7.02 -8.58 -16.36
CA ASP A 209 8.11 -8.08 -17.21
C ASP A 209 9.49 -8.52 -16.70
N GLY A 210 10.56 -8.21 -17.44
CA GLY A 210 11.92 -8.58 -17.06
C GLY A 210 12.74 -7.49 -16.35
N VAL A 211 12.20 -6.27 -16.20
CA VAL A 211 12.99 -5.09 -15.81
C VAL A 211 12.48 -4.37 -14.57
N SER A 212 11.19 -4.49 -14.26
CA SER A 212 10.56 -3.75 -13.18
C SER A 212 10.85 -4.34 -11.80
N MET A 213 11.09 -3.45 -10.86
CA MET A 213 11.20 -3.67 -9.42
C MET A 213 10.32 -2.62 -8.74
N ILE A 214 9.80 -2.93 -7.55
CA ILE A 214 9.05 -1.97 -6.76
C ILE A 214 9.86 -1.61 -5.52
N PHE A 215 10.16 -0.32 -5.38
CA PHE A 215 10.74 0.22 -4.15
C PHE A 215 9.62 0.83 -3.31
N PHE A 216 9.57 0.51 -2.02
CA PHE A 216 8.60 1.10 -1.10
C PHE A 216 9.14 1.14 0.32
N THR A 217 8.51 1.95 1.17
CA THR A 217 8.81 1.97 2.60
C THR A 217 7.63 1.50 3.43
N VAL A 218 7.92 0.83 4.54
CA VAL A 218 6.95 0.43 5.56
C VAL A 218 7.39 0.97 6.93
N ASP A 219 6.58 0.73 7.95
CA ASP A 219 6.96 1.06 9.32
C ASP A 219 8.23 0.29 9.74
N GLY A 220 9.14 0.94 10.48
CA GLY A 220 10.42 0.35 10.89
C GLY A 220 10.28 -0.87 11.81
N THR A 221 9.09 -1.11 12.38
CA THR A 221 8.82 -2.34 13.15
C THR A 221 8.51 -3.56 12.28
N VAL A 222 8.31 -3.37 10.97
CA VAL A 222 7.99 -4.46 10.04
C VAL A 222 9.28 -5.05 9.49
N THR A 223 9.46 -6.37 9.66
CA THR A 223 10.71 -7.07 9.33
C THR A 223 10.56 -8.14 8.24
N SER A 224 9.34 -8.52 7.88
CA SER A 224 9.06 -9.58 6.88
C SER A 224 7.61 -9.49 6.39
N GLY A 225 7.27 -10.23 5.33
CA GLY A 225 5.89 -10.31 4.83
C GLY A 225 5.41 -8.98 4.26
N PHE A 226 6.31 -8.20 3.68
CA PHE A 226 6.11 -6.78 3.38
C PHE A 226 4.90 -6.47 2.49
N HIS A 227 4.49 -7.39 1.63
CA HIS A 227 3.30 -7.26 0.78
C HIS A 227 1.99 -7.17 1.59
N LEU A 228 1.96 -7.70 2.81
CA LEU A 228 0.78 -7.65 3.70
C LEU A 228 0.61 -6.28 4.38
N HIS A 229 1.67 -5.46 4.41
CA HIS A 229 1.70 -4.22 5.16
C HIS A 229 1.41 -2.99 4.28
N PRO A 230 0.81 -1.94 4.88
CA PRO A 230 0.57 -0.70 4.16
C PRO A 230 1.88 0.01 3.83
N LYS A 231 2.01 0.44 2.58
CA LYS A 231 3.17 1.14 2.05
C LYS A 231 3.05 2.63 2.37
N ARG A 232 4.10 3.23 2.95
CA ARG A 232 4.18 4.67 3.24
C ARG A 232 4.48 5.45 1.98
N THR A 233 5.47 5.00 1.23
CA THR A 233 5.79 5.50 -0.10
C THR A 233 5.98 4.34 -1.08
N ARG A 234 5.96 4.64 -2.37
CA ARG A 234 6.22 3.66 -3.44
C ARG A 234 6.76 4.32 -4.70
N GLN A 235 7.71 3.65 -5.35
CA GLN A 235 8.17 3.90 -6.72
C GLN A 235 8.37 2.61 -7.50
N ILE A 236 8.13 2.66 -8.81
CA ILE A 236 8.63 1.63 -9.71
C ILE A 236 10.02 2.04 -10.18
N PHE A 237 10.95 1.08 -10.15
CA PHE A 237 12.26 1.20 -10.77
C PHE A 237 12.37 0.15 -11.86
N CYS A 238 13.01 0.47 -12.98
CA CYS A 238 13.27 -0.50 -14.05
C CYS A 238 14.77 -0.58 -14.30
N TYR A 239 15.34 -1.79 -14.28
CA TYR A 239 16.76 -1.99 -14.52
C TYR A 239 17.00 -3.07 -15.59
N GLY A 240 17.97 -2.81 -16.45
CA GLY A 240 18.44 -3.74 -17.48
C GLY A 240 19.56 -3.11 -18.30
N GLU A 241 20.54 -3.92 -18.69
CA GLU A 241 21.62 -3.53 -19.62
C GLU A 241 22.23 -2.13 -19.30
N ASN A 242 22.68 -1.95 -18.05
CA ASN A 242 23.35 -0.74 -17.57
C ASN A 242 22.48 0.54 -17.50
N VAL A 243 21.16 0.40 -17.68
CA VAL A 243 20.18 1.49 -17.58
C VAL A 243 19.29 1.27 -16.36
N LEU A 244 19.12 2.31 -15.55
CA LEU A 244 18.17 2.35 -14.44
C LEU A 244 17.18 3.51 -14.63
N LEU A 245 15.89 3.20 -14.73
CA LEU A 245 14.80 4.17 -14.75
C LEU A 245 14.13 4.25 -13.39
N GLN A 246 13.84 5.47 -12.93
CA GLN A 246 13.00 5.76 -11.77
C GLN A 246 11.66 6.35 -12.22
N SER A 247 10.54 5.81 -11.75
CA SER A 247 9.17 6.31 -12.01
C SER A 247 8.74 7.38 -11.00
N ARG A 248 7.47 7.83 -11.09
CA ARG A 248 6.88 8.79 -10.14
C ARG A 248 6.83 8.20 -8.72
N LEU A 249 7.10 9.06 -7.73
CA LEU A 249 6.84 8.78 -6.31
C LEU A 249 5.34 8.82 -6.00
N TYR A 250 4.93 7.95 -5.07
CA TYR A 250 3.58 7.94 -4.50
C TYR A 250 3.67 7.89 -2.97
N PRO A 251 2.74 8.52 -2.25
CA PRO A 251 1.70 9.43 -2.77
C PRO A 251 2.22 10.82 -3.15
N ASP A 252 3.44 11.15 -2.73
CA ASP A 252 4.04 12.48 -2.85
C ASP A 252 4.86 12.65 -4.15
N SER A 253 5.30 13.88 -4.43
CA SER A 253 6.27 14.22 -5.49
C SER A 253 7.55 14.85 -4.92
N ASP A 254 7.89 14.54 -3.68
CA ASP A 254 9.09 15.01 -2.99
C ASP A 254 10.37 14.64 -3.79
N ASP A 255 11.07 15.66 -4.27
CA ASP A 255 12.25 15.51 -5.12
C ASP A 255 13.49 15.02 -4.36
N ASP A 256 13.62 15.37 -3.08
CA ASP A 256 14.72 14.95 -2.22
C ASP A 256 14.57 13.49 -1.81
N LEU A 257 13.34 13.06 -1.51
CA LEU A 257 13.03 11.65 -1.29
C LEU A 257 13.24 10.82 -2.57
N CYS A 258 12.81 11.35 -3.73
CA CYS A 258 13.14 10.74 -5.02
C CYS A 258 14.66 10.60 -5.22
N LEU A 259 15.44 11.63 -4.90
CA LEU A 259 16.90 11.59 -5.00
C LEU A 259 17.49 10.53 -4.06
N GLN A 260 17.03 10.47 -2.81
CA GLN A 260 17.46 9.50 -1.82
C GLN A 260 17.20 8.07 -2.31
N TYR A 261 15.96 7.74 -2.69
CA TYR A 261 15.59 6.40 -3.14
C TYR A 261 16.35 6.00 -4.40
N ARG A 262 16.55 6.93 -5.34
CA ARG A 262 17.36 6.65 -6.53
C ARG A 262 18.80 6.30 -6.17
N ARG A 263 19.43 7.05 -5.25
CA ARG A 263 20.80 6.77 -4.80
C ARG A 263 20.90 5.39 -4.15
N LEU A 264 19.91 5.03 -3.33
CA LEU A 264 19.83 3.71 -2.70
C LEU A 264 19.70 2.60 -3.75
N VAL A 265 18.77 2.71 -4.70
CA VAL A 265 18.61 1.68 -5.74
C VAL A 265 19.84 1.59 -6.65
N GLN A 266 20.46 2.73 -7.01
CA GLN A 266 21.73 2.77 -7.72
C GLN A 266 22.85 2.02 -6.97
N GLU A 267 22.92 2.19 -5.64
CA GLU A 267 23.87 1.49 -4.78
C GLU A 267 23.58 -0.01 -4.70
N ILE A 268 22.32 -0.41 -4.51
CA ILE A 268 21.91 -1.82 -4.52
C ILE A 268 22.36 -2.48 -5.82
N ILE A 269 22.03 -1.88 -6.97
CA ILE A 269 22.36 -2.44 -8.28
C ILE A 269 23.87 -2.54 -8.47
N THR A 270 24.62 -1.48 -8.19
CA THR A 270 26.09 -1.52 -8.35
C THR A 270 26.79 -2.47 -7.38
N THR A 271 26.26 -2.63 -6.17
CA THR A 271 26.70 -3.66 -5.22
C THR A 271 26.49 -5.07 -5.81
N CYS A 272 25.31 -5.35 -6.37
CA CYS A 272 25.02 -6.63 -7.02
C CYS A 272 25.91 -6.92 -8.24
N LEU A 273 26.35 -5.87 -8.95
CA LEU A 273 27.26 -5.97 -10.10
C LEU A 273 28.75 -6.05 -9.70
N GLY A 274 29.10 -5.77 -8.45
CA GLY A 274 30.49 -5.62 -8.03
C GLY A 274 31.19 -4.41 -8.67
N MET A 275 30.44 -3.35 -8.97
CA MET A 275 30.93 -2.16 -9.67
C MET A 275 30.89 -0.90 -8.78
N PRO A 276 31.71 0.13 -9.04
CA PRO A 276 31.59 1.41 -8.35
C PRO A 276 30.24 2.09 -8.61
N ASN A 277 29.61 2.63 -7.57
CA ASN A 277 28.35 3.38 -7.67
C ASN A 277 28.54 4.73 -8.40
N ARG A 278 28.53 4.70 -9.74
CA ARG A 278 28.81 5.85 -10.59
C ARG A 278 27.85 5.89 -11.77
N TRP A 279 26.96 6.88 -11.78
CA TRP A 279 25.91 7.02 -12.80
C TRP A 279 25.97 8.38 -13.49
N VAL A 280 25.46 8.45 -14.71
CA VAL A 280 25.12 9.68 -15.43
C VAL A 280 23.60 9.80 -15.46
N LEU A 281 23.08 10.92 -14.96
CA LEU A 281 21.64 11.16 -14.94
C LEU A 281 21.19 11.91 -16.21
N LYS A 282 20.08 11.46 -16.78
CA LYS A 282 19.27 12.13 -17.81
C LYS A 282 17.87 12.43 -17.24
N LYS A 283 17.32 13.62 -17.48
CA LYS A 283 16.05 14.09 -16.88
C LYS A 283 14.89 13.91 -17.85
N ALA A 284 13.65 13.74 -17.35
CA ALA A 284 12.43 13.55 -18.16
C ALA A 284 12.25 14.53 -19.35
N SER A 285 12.68 15.78 -19.18
CA SER A 285 12.61 16.82 -20.23
C SER A 285 13.54 16.57 -21.42
N ASP A 286 14.48 15.63 -21.28
CA ASP A 286 15.39 15.26 -22.34
C ASP A 286 14.66 14.31 -23.31
N ARG A 287 14.25 14.82 -24.49
CA ARG A 287 13.68 14.01 -25.60
C ARG A 287 14.51 12.77 -25.94
N GLN A 288 15.77 12.73 -25.53
CA GLN A 288 16.69 11.60 -25.71
C GLN A 288 16.36 10.40 -24.82
N ASN A 289 15.55 10.52 -23.76
CA ASN A 289 15.30 9.39 -22.87
C ASN A 289 14.49 8.26 -23.52
N GLU A 290 13.72 8.56 -24.56
CA GLU A 290 12.89 7.59 -25.29
C GLU A 290 13.71 6.46 -25.94
N GLU A 291 15.02 6.63 -26.12
CA GLU A 291 15.90 5.56 -26.63
C GLU A 291 16.15 4.44 -25.60
N TYR A 292 16.03 4.75 -24.30
CA TYR A 292 16.40 3.84 -23.22
C TYR A 292 15.24 3.04 -22.65
N PHE A 293 14.01 3.33 -23.05
CA PHE A 293 12.86 2.56 -22.59
C PHE A 293 11.69 2.64 -23.56
N GLN A 294 10.90 1.58 -23.58
CA GLN A 294 9.61 1.56 -24.25
C GLN A 294 8.60 0.72 -23.47
N THR A 295 7.33 1.08 -23.58
CA THR A 295 6.23 0.27 -23.07
C THR A 295 5.96 -0.87 -24.04
N VAL A 296 6.04 -2.12 -23.57
CA VAL A 296 5.72 -3.28 -24.41
C VAL A 296 4.26 -3.21 -24.86
N GLN A 297 4.01 -3.46 -26.14
CA GLN A 297 2.65 -3.44 -26.69
C GLN A 297 1.72 -4.39 -25.94
N GLY A 298 0.52 -3.91 -25.62
CA GLY A 298 -0.50 -4.69 -24.90
C GLY A 298 -0.40 -4.62 -23.38
N SER A 299 0.65 -3.99 -22.83
CA SER A 299 0.79 -3.76 -21.40
C SER A 299 -0.25 -2.77 -20.87
N ARG A 300 -0.58 -2.90 -19.58
CA ARG A 300 -1.73 -2.22 -18.95
C ARG A 300 -1.36 -1.36 -17.75
N GLN A 301 -0.08 -1.15 -17.49
CA GLN A 301 0.35 -0.18 -16.49
C GLN A 301 0.07 1.25 -16.94
N TYR A 302 -0.25 2.11 -15.99
CA TYR A 302 -0.21 3.55 -16.22
C TYR A 302 1.26 3.97 -16.42
N PRO A 303 1.65 4.50 -17.60
CA PRO A 303 3.04 4.76 -17.94
C PRO A 303 3.47 6.16 -17.45
N ASP A 304 3.44 6.36 -16.14
CA ASP A 304 3.86 7.60 -15.47
C ASP A 304 5.30 8.01 -15.83
N TYR A 305 6.16 7.05 -16.09
CA TYR A 305 7.54 7.25 -16.53
C TYR A 305 7.67 8.01 -17.87
N LEU A 306 6.62 8.11 -18.68
CA LEU A 306 6.64 9.00 -19.86
C LEU A 306 6.73 10.49 -19.49
N TYR A 307 6.36 10.85 -18.26
CA TYR A 307 6.30 12.25 -17.82
C TYR A 307 7.23 12.55 -16.65
N PHE A 308 7.50 11.55 -15.80
CA PHE A 308 8.21 11.74 -14.53
C PHE A 308 9.57 11.02 -14.46
N SER A 309 10.01 10.36 -15.54
CA SER A 309 11.18 9.49 -15.47
C SER A 309 12.49 10.23 -15.20
N LYS A 310 13.35 9.56 -14.43
CA LYS A 310 14.76 9.92 -14.26
C LYS A 310 15.58 8.70 -14.72
N VAL A 311 16.36 8.83 -15.80
CA VAL A 311 17.15 7.72 -16.37
C VAL A 311 18.61 7.84 -15.94
N SER A 312 19.15 6.79 -15.34
CA SER A 312 20.53 6.70 -14.87
C SER A 312 21.30 5.70 -15.73
N LEU A 313 22.37 6.15 -16.36
CA LEU A 313 23.27 5.35 -17.19
C LEU A 313 24.54 5.01 -16.40
N LEU A 314 24.89 3.74 -16.29
CA LEU A 314 26.06 3.31 -15.53
C LEU A 314 27.35 3.80 -16.22
N LYS A 315 28.21 4.54 -15.51
CA LYS A 315 29.43 5.09 -16.10
C LYS A 315 30.37 3.97 -16.55
N LYS A 316 30.97 4.16 -17.73
CA LYS A 316 31.95 3.25 -18.36
C LYS A 316 31.36 1.91 -18.84
N ALA A 317 30.04 1.78 -18.92
CA ALA A 317 29.44 0.68 -19.67
C ALA A 317 29.80 0.79 -21.16
N GLU A 318 30.07 -0.34 -21.80
CA GLU A 318 30.37 -0.41 -23.24
C GLU A 318 29.13 -0.09 -24.10
N SER A 319 27.95 -0.45 -23.59
CA SER A 319 26.65 -0.22 -24.21
C SER A 319 25.55 -0.01 -23.17
N TYR A 320 24.46 0.61 -23.62
CA TYR A 320 23.23 0.80 -22.87
C TYR A 320 22.08 0.17 -23.64
N GLY A 321 21.22 -0.57 -22.94
CA GLY A 321 20.05 -1.18 -23.54
C GLY A 321 18.80 -0.30 -23.58
N THR A 322 17.72 -0.89 -24.10
CA THR A 322 16.38 -0.31 -24.09
C THR A 322 15.45 -1.15 -23.22
N LEU A 323 15.04 -0.60 -22.08
CA LEU A 323 14.15 -1.25 -21.12
C LEU A 323 12.79 -1.57 -21.74
N GLN A 324 12.40 -2.84 -21.70
CA GLN A 324 11.09 -3.32 -22.15
C GLN A 324 10.13 -3.35 -20.96
N ILE A 325 9.42 -2.24 -20.73
CA ILE A 325 8.62 -2.05 -19.52
C ILE A 325 7.21 -2.60 -19.71
N GLY A 326 6.81 -3.47 -18.78
CA GLY A 326 5.54 -4.17 -18.78
C GLY A 326 5.49 -5.36 -19.73
N SER A 327 4.39 -6.09 -19.64
CA SER A 327 4.01 -7.12 -20.61
C SER A 327 2.50 -7.15 -20.78
N PRO A 328 1.98 -7.82 -21.85
CA PRO A 328 0.58 -8.21 -21.90
C PRO A 328 0.18 -8.91 -20.60
N SER A 329 -0.92 -8.44 -19.99
CA SER A 329 -1.43 -8.99 -18.72
C SER A 329 -2.06 -10.37 -18.96
N LEU A 330 -1.85 -11.30 -18.04
CA LEU A 330 -2.44 -12.64 -18.07
C LEU A 330 -3.63 -12.72 -17.13
N CYS A 331 -4.77 -13.20 -17.62
CA CYS A 331 -6.02 -13.22 -16.86
C CYS A 331 -5.88 -14.09 -15.59
N VAL A 332 -6.22 -13.55 -14.42
CA VAL A 332 -6.15 -14.31 -13.14
C VAL A 332 -7.14 -15.49 -13.07
N CYS A 333 -8.09 -15.57 -14.00
CA CYS A 333 -8.99 -16.72 -14.15
C CYS A 333 -8.51 -17.72 -15.21
N CYS A 334 -8.37 -17.33 -16.48
CA CYS A 334 -8.08 -18.30 -17.55
C CYS A 334 -6.59 -18.46 -17.88
N GLY A 335 -5.73 -17.55 -17.41
CA GLY A 335 -4.30 -17.52 -17.71
C GLY A 335 -3.94 -16.92 -19.08
N GLU A 336 -4.93 -16.58 -19.91
CA GLU A 336 -4.70 -16.08 -21.26
C GLU A 336 -4.41 -14.57 -21.29
N PRO A 337 -3.64 -14.07 -22.28
CA PRO A 337 -3.45 -12.65 -22.51
C PRO A 337 -4.76 -11.92 -22.83
N TYR A 338 -4.91 -10.68 -22.39
CA TYR A 338 -6.10 -9.86 -22.64
C TYR A 338 -5.81 -8.36 -22.57
N THR A 339 -6.82 -7.52 -22.82
CA THR A 339 -6.65 -6.07 -23.06
C THR A 339 -7.39 -5.15 -22.08
N SER A 340 -8.11 -5.71 -21.11
CA SER A 340 -8.84 -4.94 -20.10
C SER A 340 -7.89 -4.34 -19.06
N GLY A 341 -8.29 -3.25 -18.40
CA GLY A 341 -7.58 -2.67 -17.24
C GLY A 341 -7.87 -3.40 -15.91
N TRP A 342 -8.83 -4.32 -15.91
CA TRP A 342 -9.21 -5.17 -14.75
C TRP A 342 -8.38 -6.45 -14.72
N LEU A 343 -8.24 -7.13 -13.58
CA LEU A 343 -7.39 -8.34 -13.45
C LEU A 343 -7.80 -9.54 -14.32
N LYS A 344 -9.03 -9.55 -14.86
CA LYS A 344 -9.55 -10.65 -15.67
C LYS A 344 -10.18 -10.17 -16.98
N CYS A 345 -10.28 -11.10 -17.92
CA CYS A 345 -11.04 -10.95 -19.15
C CYS A 345 -12.52 -11.38 -18.97
N ASN A 346 -13.25 -11.51 -20.08
CA ASN A 346 -14.66 -11.91 -20.09
C ASN A 346 -14.87 -13.44 -19.97
N CYS A 347 -13.87 -14.20 -19.52
CA CYS A 347 -14.06 -15.60 -19.18
C CYS A 347 -14.92 -15.76 -17.92
N ASP A 348 -15.38 -16.99 -17.71
CA ASP A 348 -16.16 -17.38 -16.54
C ASP A 348 -15.51 -16.92 -15.24
N GLU A 349 -16.36 -16.55 -14.30
CA GLU A 349 -15.95 -16.12 -12.97
C GLU A 349 -15.68 -17.36 -12.13
N LEU A 350 -14.43 -17.53 -11.75
CA LEU A 350 -13.96 -18.65 -10.96
C LEU A 350 -13.44 -18.15 -9.61
N VAL A 351 -13.48 -19.00 -8.61
CA VAL A 351 -12.81 -18.78 -7.33
C VAL A 351 -12.13 -20.06 -6.88
N VAL A 352 -11.07 -19.92 -6.08
CA VAL A 352 -10.44 -21.05 -5.39
C VAL A 352 -11.04 -21.17 -4.00
N CYS A 353 -11.53 -22.35 -3.63
CA CYS A 353 -12.01 -22.62 -2.29
C CYS A 353 -10.83 -22.66 -1.31
N SER A 354 -10.90 -21.88 -0.22
CA SER A 354 -9.84 -21.82 0.79
C SER A 354 -9.66 -23.11 1.59
N GLU A 355 -10.65 -23.99 1.60
CA GLU A 355 -10.60 -25.22 2.40
C GLU A 355 -10.11 -26.42 1.57
N CYS A 356 -10.77 -26.72 0.46
CA CYS A 356 -10.39 -27.86 -0.38
C CYS A 356 -9.45 -27.53 -1.55
N GLY A 357 -9.14 -26.26 -1.79
CA GLY A 357 -8.27 -25.81 -2.89
C GLY A 357 -8.87 -25.94 -4.29
N ARG A 358 -10.10 -26.45 -4.43
CA ARG A 358 -10.73 -26.61 -5.75
C ARG A 358 -11.10 -25.27 -6.36
N THR A 359 -10.87 -25.12 -7.66
CA THR A 359 -11.44 -24.04 -8.45
C THR A 359 -12.89 -24.38 -8.79
N VAL A 360 -13.83 -23.46 -8.50
CA VAL A 360 -15.27 -23.61 -8.78
C VAL A 360 -15.84 -22.34 -9.39
N PRO A 361 -17.01 -22.38 -10.08
CA PRO A 361 -17.71 -21.18 -10.50
C PRO A 361 -18.08 -20.29 -9.31
N ALA A 362 -17.85 -18.98 -9.46
CA ALA A 362 -18.10 -17.99 -8.41
C ALA A 362 -19.57 -17.97 -7.96
N GLU A 363 -20.50 -18.16 -8.90
CA GLU A 363 -21.95 -18.27 -8.65
C GLU A 363 -22.35 -19.44 -7.75
N THR A 364 -21.50 -20.47 -7.63
CA THR A 364 -21.69 -21.65 -6.76
C THR A 364 -20.80 -21.61 -5.51
N SER A 365 -20.29 -20.42 -5.15
CA SER A 365 -19.39 -20.24 -4.03
C SER A 365 -19.96 -19.24 -3.01
N GLN A 366 -19.43 -19.29 -1.79
CA GLN A 366 -19.76 -18.38 -0.71
C GLN A 366 -18.52 -17.61 -0.28
N TYR A 367 -18.64 -16.29 -0.08
CA TYR A 367 -17.59 -15.49 0.53
C TYR A 367 -17.86 -15.31 2.01
N HIS A 368 -16.97 -15.84 2.85
CA HIS A 368 -17.12 -15.84 4.31
C HIS A 368 -15.76 -15.60 4.98
N GLU A 369 -15.74 -14.84 6.07
CA GLU A 369 -14.52 -14.51 6.83
C GLU A 369 -13.31 -14.10 5.96
N GLY A 370 -13.58 -13.33 4.91
CA GLY A 370 -12.52 -12.82 4.05
C GLY A 370 -12.02 -13.78 2.97
N ARG A 371 -12.70 -14.91 2.70
CA ARG A 371 -12.26 -15.97 1.78
C ARG A 371 -13.42 -16.60 1.01
N PHE A 372 -13.13 -17.28 -0.10
CA PHE A 372 -14.12 -18.05 -0.86
C PHE A 372 -14.17 -19.52 -0.44
N PHE A 373 -15.36 -20.09 -0.44
CA PHE A 373 -15.62 -21.50 -0.15
C PHE A 373 -16.59 -22.09 -1.17
N CYS A 374 -16.38 -23.34 -1.58
CA CYS A 374 -17.36 -24.04 -2.40
C CYS A 374 -18.54 -24.53 -1.55
N ASN A 375 -19.69 -24.76 -2.18
CA ASN A 375 -20.90 -25.27 -1.52
C ASN A 375 -20.74 -26.67 -0.88
N SER A 376 -19.63 -27.37 -1.12
CA SER A 376 -19.30 -28.64 -0.45
C SER A 376 -18.49 -28.48 0.83
N CYS A 377 -17.85 -27.33 1.02
CA CYS A 377 -17.03 -27.03 2.20
C CYS A 377 -17.75 -26.09 3.16
N LEU A 378 -18.54 -25.16 2.62
CA LEU A 378 -19.28 -24.19 3.39
C LEU A 378 -20.74 -24.18 2.96
N HIS A 379 -21.61 -24.54 3.89
CA HIS A 379 -23.03 -24.67 3.63
C HIS A 379 -23.81 -23.49 4.23
N VAL A 380 -24.99 -23.19 3.66
CA VAL A 380 -25.91 -22.20 4.21
C VAL A 380 -27.18 -22.90 4.64
N CYS A 381 -27.54 -22.78 5.92
CA CYS A 381 -28.75 -23.35 6.45
C CYS A 381 -29.97 -22.71 5.77
N ALA A 382 -30.79 -23.50 5.08
CA ALA A 382 -31.98 -23.00 4.37
C ALA A 382 -33.07 -22.44 5.31
N ALA A 383 -32.97 -22.71 6.61
CA ALA A 383 -33.92 -22.25 7.62
C ALA A 383 -33.52 -20.91 8.24
N CYS A 384 -32.32 -20.83 8.83
CA CYS A 384 -31.86 -19.62 9.54
C CYS A 384 -30.93 -18.73 8.72
N GLY A 385 -30.46 -19.18 7.55
CA GLY A 385 -29.49 -18.45 6.73
C GLY A 385 -28.07 -18.46 7.28
N ASN A 386 -27.82 -19.10 8.43
CA ASN A 386 -26.47 -19.17 8.99
C ASN A 386 -25.55 -20.03 8.13
N VAL A 387 -24.30 -19.59 8.07
CA VAL A 387 -23.19 -20.34 7.47
C VAL A 387 -22.77 -21.47 8.41
N ILE A 388 -22.66 -22.68 7.86
CA ILE A 388 -22.37 -23.92 8.60
C ILE A 388 -21.13 -24.58 8.03
N HIS A 389 -20.13 -24.76 8.89
CA HIS A 389 -18.99 -25.64 8.67
C HIS A 389 -19.35 -27.03 9.23
N GLY A 390 -19.65 -27.99 8.35
CA GLY A 390 -20.06 -29.35 8.72
C GLY A 390 -21.41 -29.77 8.14
N ASP A 391 -21.97 -30.86 8.65
CA ASP A 391 -23.14 -31.50 8.04
C ASP A 391 -24.41 -30.65 8.14
N LEU A 392 -25.16 -30.61 7.04
CA LEU A 392 -26.56 -30.21 7.06
C LEU A 392 -27.46 -31.45 7.16
N TYR A 393 -28.65 -31.23 7.70
CA TYR A 393 -29.65 -32.26 7.93
C TYR A 393 -30.85 -32.02 7.00
N PRO A 394 -31.37 -33.07 6.35
CA PRO A 394 -32.51 -32.94 5.45
C PRO A 394 -33.81 -32.69 6.24
N ALA A 395 -34.56 -31.66 5.87
CA ALA A 395 -35.86 -31.33 6.46
C ALA A 395 -36.87 -30.88 5.39
N PHE A 396 -38.16 -30.84 5.72
CA PHE A 396 -39.20 -30.34 4.81
C PHE A 396 -39.68 -28.96 5.24
N ASN A 397 -39.68 -28.00 4.32
CA ASN A 397 -40.27 -26.68 4.57
C ASN A 397 -41.81 -26.70 4.49
N ARG A 398 -42.47 -25.59 4.83
CA ARG A 398 -43.94 -25.45 4.80
C ARG A 398 -44.58 -25.67 3.43
N ARG A 399 -43.81 -25.55 2.35
CA ARG A 399 -44.28 -25.84 0.99
C ARG A 399 -44.09 -27.32 0.64
N GLY A 400 -43.58 -28.14 1.56
CA GLY A 400 -43.30 -29.56 1.35
C GLY A 400 -42.03 -29.83 0.52
N TYR A 401 -41.18 -28.82 0.30
CA TYR A 401 -39.91 -29.02 -0.39
C TYR A 401 -38.85 -29.53 0.59
N LEU A 402 -38.03 -30.46 0.12
CA LEU A 402 -36.83 -30.90 0.82
C LEU A 402 -35.81 -29.75 0.83
N ILE A 403 -35.31 -29.42 2.01
CA ILE A 403 -34.30 -28.39 2.27
C ILE A 403 -33.23 -28.97 3.19
N GLU A 404 -32.04 -28.37 3.19
CA GLU A 404 -30.95 -28.74 4.08
C GLU A 404 -30.76 -27.65 5.15
N VAL A 405 -30.75 -28.05 6.43
CA VAL A 405 -30.72 -27.13 7.58
C VAL A 405 -29.66 -27.53 8.59
N CYS A 406 -29.19 -26.59 9.41
CA CYS A 406 -28.22 -26.87 10.47
C CYS A 406 -28.82 -27.77 11.57
N ALA A 407 -27.96 -28.36 12.39
CA ALA A 407 -28.36 -29.23 13.51
C ALA A 407 -29.40 -28.58 14.45
N ASP A 408 -29.20 -27.30 14.81
CA ASP A 408 -30.11 -26.57 15.70
C ASP A 408 -31.50 -26.38 15.07
N CYS A 409 -31.55 -25.96 13.79
CA CYS A 409 -32.80 -25.84 13.06
C CYS A 409 -33.47 -27.20 12.88
N TYR A 410 -32.70 -28.25 12.60
CA TYR A 410 -33.22 -29.60 12.50
C TYR A 410 -33.86 -30.08 13.81
N GLN A 411 -33.18 -29.88 14.95
CA GLN A 411 -33.72 -30.20 16.26
C GLN A 411 -34.99 -29.40 16.56
N GLN A 412 -35.00 -28.09 16.29
CA GLN A 412 -36.22 -27.27 16.45
C GLN A 412 -37.38 -27.78 15.59
N MET A 413 -37.12 -28.18 14.34
CA MET A 413 -38.13 -28.72 13.42
C MET A 413 -38.67 -30.09 13.84
N THR A 414 -37.85 -30.92 14.48
CA THR A 414 -38.18 -32.32 14.77
C THR A 414 -38.60 -32.59 16.21
N THR A 415 -38.29 -31.68 17.16
CA THR A 415 -38.63 -31.84 18.59
C THR A 415 -40.13 -32.08 18.80
N ALA A 416 -40.99 -31.32 18.12
CA ALA A 416 -42.44 -31.49 18.22
C ALA A 416 -42.96 -32.79 17.56
N CYS A 417 -42.18 -33.38 16.66
CA CYS A 417 -42.53 -34.60 15.93
C CYS A 417 -42.26 -35.87 16.73
N GLY A 418 -41.32 -35.85 17.69
CA GLY A 418 -40.98 -37.03 18.51
C GLY A 418 -42.15 -37.57 19.35
N HIS A 419 -43.17 -36.75 19.63
CA HIS A 419 -44.40 -37.14 20.32
C HIS A 419 -45.61 -37.28 19.40
N CYS A 420 -45.43 -37.24 18.07
CA CYS A 420 -46.51 -37.28 17.10
C CYS A 420 -46.77 -38.72 16.64
N SER A 421 -47.96 -39.25 16.93
CA SER A 421 -48.38 -40.60 16.50
C SER A 421 -48.46 -40.77 14.98
N VAL A 422 -48.53 -39.68 14.22
CA VAL A 422 -48.61 -39.65 12.75
C VAL A 422 -47.23 -39.51 12.10
N GLN A 423 -46.15 -39.34 12.88
CA GLN A 423 -44.78 -39.17 12.37
C GLN A 423 -44.39 -40.21 11.29
N PRO A 424 -44.64 -41.53 11.45
CA PRO A 424 -44.19 -42.54 10.47
C PRO A 424 -44.78 -42.36 9.07
N ILE A 425 -45.96 -41.74 8.96
CA ILE A 425 -46.66 -41.50 7.69
C ILE A 425 -46.71 -40.01 7.31
N CYS A 426 -46.10 -39.13 8.12
CA CYS A 426 -46.17 -37.68 7.95
C CYS A 426 -45.58 -37.23 6.59
N GLY A 427 -44.49 -37.86 6.15
CA GLY A 427 -43.90 -37.59 4.83
C GLY A 427 -44.84 -37.92 3.68
N LEU A 428 -45.59 -39.04 3.76
CA LEU A 428 -46.56 -39.45 2.74
C LEU A 428 -47.75 -38.49 2.65
N LEU A 429 -48.15 -37.91 3.77
CA LEU A 429 -49.29 -36.99 3.86
C LEU A 429 -48.93 -35.53 3.54
N SER A 430 -47.67 -35.23 3.19
CA SER A 430 -47.17 -33.85 3.17
C SER A 430 -47.47 -33.11 4.48
N GLY A 431 -47.39 -33.81 5.63
CA GLY A 431 -47.85 -33.31 6.92
C GLY A 431 -47.15 -32.04 7.38
N SER A 432 -45.94 -31.75 6.88
CA SER A 432 -45.23 -30.47 7.08
C SER A 432 -45.99 -29.26 6.53
N ARG A 433 -46.89 -29.43 5.56
CA ARG A 433 -47.78 -28.37 5.04
C ARG A 433 -48.96 -28.06 5.97
N LEU A 434 -49.38 -29.05 6.76
CA LEU A 434 -50.62 -29.00 7.56
C LEU A 434 -50.32 -28.82 9.07
N CYS A 435 -49.13 -29.22 9.51
CA CYS A 435 -48.75 -29.21 10.90
C CYS A 435 -48.31 -27.81 11.35
N ALA A 436 -49.12 -27.16 12.19
CA ALA A 436 -48.78 -25.86 12.79
C ALA A 436 -47.52 -25.91 13.68
N ARG A 437 -47.12 -27.11 14.15
CA ARG A 437 -45.93 -27.33 15.00
C ARG A 437 -44.63 -27.57 14.21
N ALA A 438 -44.70 -27.77 12.89
CA ALA A 438 -43.52 -27.99 12.04
C ALA A 438 -42.84 -26.67 11.61
N ALA A 439 -43.05 -25.58 12.34
CA ALA A 439 -42.76 -24.22 11.87
C ALA A 439 -41.27 -23.85 11.96
N ILE A 440 -40.62 -23.70 10.81
CA ILE A 440 -39.75 -22.56 10.58
C ILE A 440 -40.40 -21.70 9.50
N THR A 441 -40.60 -20.42 9.81
CA THR A 441 -40.80 -19.38 8.80
C THR A 441 -39.40 -19.15 8.21
N PRO A 442 -39.12 -19.51 6.94
CA PRO A 442 -37.81 -19.26 6.37
C PRO A 442 -37.47 -17.77 6.54
N ALA A 443 -36.20 -17.47 6.82
CA ALA A 443 -35.72 -16.10 6.74
C ALA A 443 -36.13 -15.52 5.37
N VAL A 444 -36.74 -14.33 5.38
CA VAL A 444 -37.13 -13.65 4.16
C VAL A 444 -35.86 -13.43 3.34
N ALA A 445 -35.88 -13.88 2.08
CA ALA A 445 -34.78 -13.72 1.13
C ALA A 445 -34.48 -12.24 0.85
#